data_AF-A0A955XVZ6-F1
#
_entry.id   AF-A0A955XVZ6-F1
#
_cell.length_a   1.000
_cell.length_b   1.000
_cell.length_c   1.000
_cell.angle_alpha   90.00
_cell.angle_beta   90.00
_cell.angle_gamma   90.00
#
_symmetry.space_group_name_H-M   'P 1'
#
loop_
_entity.id
_entity.type
_entity.pdbx_description
1 polymer ?
#
loop_
_entity_poly.entity_id
_entity_poly.type
_entity_poly.pdbx_seq_one_letter_code
_entity_poly.pdbx_strand_id
1 'polypeptide(L)'
;PIFGRYLRDGNAVSEHMRERTKLVVALTALGLMVTLLIVLLVLLVLPDDDTELVNEEQTLWEPEDTNIEIDRWADKQDRATNRVWRQDSFPSPSAPETPRTIRQTVESDLLRTTFPNLHWDQIERVGWRGFQLEDSVYEVQFVLRERAVEFGPAWIVQLDPQGLQPEGSNGVVAANVFAEIVESGTTEELARLLNRESEVVEALTNHAFEQGARLGSALLVYFRNQDPPLGADQVFGWTVVPERIRPGEYNFYRAYFQWEQGGEPRTAIWEVNLDTRQFRGLNLLASEIMRTGDTIDVEELEPIRPESLDGREIPRSLRDDFAALRGVVDNARLLESMTALLWMRSEAGHEINYRLAEVDGESKLTWWFDEDSDNRGTFDIRYSYGEDGEEKSVEWRVTLRDRDDPLVVPVGELERLSFSALTYQASTPAQ
;
A
#
# COMPACT_ATOMS: atom_id res chain seq x y z
N PRO A 1 -77.76 25.50 33.72
CA PRO A 1 -77.96 24.99 32.35
C PRO A 1 -77.33 25.93 31.29
N ILE A 2 -76.01 26.13 31.33
CA ILE A 2 -75.23 26.88 30.33
C ILE A 2 -73.79 26.33 30.34
N PHE A 3 -73.58 25.03 30.08
CA PHE A 3 -72.22 24.47 29.91
C PHE A 3 -72.16 23.26 28.96
N GLY A 4 -73.20 23.05 28.15
CA GLY A 4 -73.34 21.86 27.30
C GLY A 4 -73.14 22.06 25.79
N ARG A 5 -72.58 23.20 25.33
CA ARG A 5 -72.46 23.51 23.88
C ARG A 5 -71.06 23.71 23.33
N TYR A 6 -70.00 23.69 24.13
CA TYR A 6 -68.63 23.98 23.64
C TYR A 6 -67.78 22.74 23.31
N LEU A 7 -68.28 21.52 23.49
CA LEU A 7 -67.51 20.29 23.22
C LEU A 7 -67.91 19.56 21.93
N ARG A 8 -68.75 20.16 21.07
CA ARG A 8 -69.18 19.52 19.82
C ARG A 8 -68.45 20.00 18.56
N ASP A 9 -67.75 21.13 18.62
CA ASP A 9 -67.06 21.70 17.44
C ASP A 9 -65.55 21.39 17.37
N GLY A 10 -64.99 20.69 18.39
CA GLY A 10 -63.57 20.34 18.42
C GLY A 10 -63.14 19.24 17.44
N ASN A 11 -64.08 18.38 17.00
CA ASN A 11 -63.74 17.27 16.09
C ASN A 11 -63.71 17.69 14.61
N ALA A 12 -64.44 18.74 14.21
CA ALA A 12 -64.46 19.21 12.82
C ALA A 12 -63.17 19.98 12.45
N VAL A 13 -62.52 20.64 13.42
CA VAL A 13 -61.28 21.38 13.18
C VAL A 13 -60.07 20.45 13.01
N SER A 14 -60.09 19.27 13.67
CA SER A 14 -58.98 18.32 13.60
C SER A 14 -58.88 17.56 12.27
N GLU A 15 -60.04 17.22 11.65
CA GLU A 15 -60.05 16.58 10.34
C GLU A 15 -59.58 17.53 9.23
N HIS A 16 -60.00 18.80 9.29
CA HIS A 16 -59.60 19.79 8.30
C HIS A 16 -58.11 20.17 8.38
N MET A 17 -57.51 20.13 9.58
CA MET A 17 -56.06 20.26 9.71
C MET A 17 -55.31 19.05 9.16
N ARG A 18 -55.78 17.81 9.40
CA ARG A 18 -55.15 16.59 8.85
C ARG A 18 -55.18 16.54 7.32
N GLU A 19 -56.26 16.99 6.69
CA GLU A 19 -56.33 17.06 5.22
C GLU A 19 -55.36 18.11 4.66
N ARG A 20 -55.22 19.27 5.31
CA ARG A 20 -54.26 20.30 4.92
C ARG A 20 -52.81 19.83 5.10
N THR A 21 -52.49 19.11 6.18
CA THR A 21 -51.15 18.56 6.39
C THR A 21 -50.80 17.51 5.33
N LYS A 22 -51.74 16.62 4.97
CA LYS A 22 -51.53 15.65 3.89
C LYS A 22 -51.28 16.32 2.55
N LEU A 23 -52.03 17.39 2.26
CA LEU A 23 -51.89 18.15 1.02
C LEU A 23 -50.55 18.90 0.96
N VAL A 24 -50.09 19.47 2.08
CA VAL A 24 -48.76 20.10 2.16
C VAL A 24 -47.65 19.06 1.97
N VAL A 25 -47.72 17.90 2.63
CA VAL A 25 -46.72 16.83 2.45
C VAL A 25 -46.69 16.32 1.02
N ALA A 26 -47.86 16.12 0.40
CA ALA A 26 -47.96 15.69 -1.00
C ALA A 26 -47.36 16.72 -1.97
N LEU A 27 -47.62 18.03 -1.76
CA LEU A 27 -47.02 19.09 -2.57
C LEU A 27 -45.51 19.20 -2.38
N THR A 28 -45.01 18.97 -1.16
CA THR A 28 -43.57 19.00 -0.86
C THR A 28 -42.84 17.84 -1.54
N ALA A 29 -43.42 16.63 -1.48
CA ALA A 29 -42.89 15.45 -2.16
C ALA A 29 -42.90 15.60 -3.69
N LEU A 30 -43.98 16.17 -4.25
CA LEU A 30 -44.07 16.46 -5.68
C LEU A 30 -43.01 17.48 -6.12
N GLY A 31 -42.80 18.54 -5.34
CA GLY A 31 -41.77 19.54 -5.61
C GLY A 31 -40.37 18.93 -5.63
N LEU A 32 -40.06 18.05 -4.66
CA LEU A 32 -38.77 17.39 -4.59
C LEU A 32 -38.54 16.45 -5.79
N MET A 33 -39.57 15.74 -6.22
CA MET A 33 -39.52 14.87 -7.40
C MET A 33 -39.29 15.66 -8.69
N VAL A 34 -39.95 16.81 -8.87
CA VAL A 34 -39.76 17.68 -10.03
C VAL A 34 -38.35 18.28 -10.04
N THR A 35 -37.83 18.67 -8.88
CA THR A 35 -36.47 19.24 -8.77
C THR A 35 -35.43 18.19 -9.16
N LEU A 36 -35.60 16.95 -8.71
CA LEU A 36 -34.72 15.82 -9.04
C LEU A 36 -34.77 15.48 -10.54
N LEU A 37 -35.96 15.55 -11.15
CA LEU A 37 -36.12 15.37 -12.59
C LEU A 37 -35.41 16.46 -13.40
N ILE A 38 -35.48 17.72 -12.95
CA ILE A 38 -34.78 18.84 -13.59
C ILE A 38 -33.26 18.65 -13.48
N VAL A 39 -32.73 18.26 -12.32
CA VAL A 39 -31.29 17.97 -12.15
C VAL A 39 -30.84 16.83 -13.06
N LEU A 40 -31.63 15.75 -13.16
CA LEU A 40 -31.33 14.64 -14.07
C LEU A 40 -31.34 15.10 -15.54
N LEU A 41 -32.28 15.95 -15.92
CA LEU A 41 -32.40 16.46 -17.29
C LEU A 41 -31.28 17.45 -17.63
N VAL A 42 -30.82 18.23 -16.65
CA VAL A 42 -29.61 19.07 -16.78
C VAL A 42 -28.37 18.18 -16.94
N LEU A 43 -28.21 17.12 -16.14
CA LEU A 43 -27.08 16.18 -16.27
C LEU A 43 -27.08 15.42 -17.61
N LEU A 44 -28.25 15.17 -18.20
CA LEU A 44 -28.37 14.54 -19.54
C LEU A 44 -28.15 15.52 -20.71
N VAL A 45 -28.32 16.82 -20.48
CA VAL A 45 -28.20 17.87 -21.52
C VAL A 45 -26.90 18.64 -21.39
N LEU A 46 -26.20 18.55 -20.26
CA LEU A 46 -24.83 19.02 -20.15
C LEU A 46 -23.97 18.20 -21.12
N PRO A 47 -23.40 18.85 -22.16
CA PRO A 47 -22.44 18.19 -23.02
C PRO A 47 -21.21 17.82 -22.19
N ASP A 48 -20.57 16.69 -22.53
CA ASP A 48 -19.22 16.35 -22.06
C ASP A 48 -18.26 17.47 -22.52
N ASP A 49 -18.11 18.51 -21.70
CA ASP A 49 -17.09 19.55 -21.84
C ASP A 49 -15.72 18.98 -21.42
N ASP A 50 -15.26 17.98 -22.17
CA ASP A 50 -13.86 17.57 -22.30
C ASP A 50 -13.56 17.07 -23.73
N THR A 51 -14.25 17.61 -24.74
CA THR A 51 -13.86 17.44 -26.15
C THR A 51 -14.03 18.72 -26.98
N GLU A 52 -13.14 19.68 -26.76
CA GLU A 52 -12.75 20.68 -27.76
C GLU A 52 -11.21 20.63 -27.80
N LEU A 53 -10.57 20.06 -28.83
CA LEU A 53 -10.33 20.72 -30.10
C LEU A 53 -9.88 19.68 -31.14
N VAL A 54 -10.74 19.24 -32.05
CA VAL A 54 -10.42 19.04 -33.47
C VAL A 54 -11.73 19.08 -34.25
N ASN A 55 -12.03 20.19 -34.92
CA ASN A 55 -12.98 20.23 -36.02
C ASN A 55 -12.45 21.22 -37.04
N GLU A 56 -11.64 20.73 -37.97
CA GLU A 56 -11.53 21.33 -39.30
C GLU A 56 -11.63 20.22 -40.35
N GLU A 57 -12.65 20.40 -41.21
CA GLU A 57 -12.92 19.70 -42.46
C GLU A 57 -13.49 18.27 -42.38
N GLN A 58 -14.81 18.20 -42.14
CA GLN A 58 -15.66 17.13 -42.66
C GLN A 58 -15.61 17.13 -44.20
N THR A 59 -14.63 16.43 -44.75
CA THR A 59 -14.72 15.87 -46.10
C THR A 59 -15.60 14.64 -46.03
N LEU A 60 -16.48 14.55 -47.03
CA LEU A 60 -17.42 13.47 -47.27
C LEU A 60 -16.64 12.14 -47.38
N TRP A 61 -16.62 11.32 -46.32
CA TRP A 61 -16.08 9.96 -46.40
C TRP A 61 -17.09 9.08 -47.13
N GLU A 62 -16.83 8.82 -48.40
CA GLU A 62 -17.23 7.55 -49.01
C GLU A 62 -16.63 6.42 -48.15
N PRO A 63 -17.31 5.27 -47.97
CA PRO A 63 -16.70 4.14 -47.30
C PRO A 63 -15.52 3.66 -48.15
N GLU A 64 -14.32 4.13 -47.84
CA GLU A 64 -13.10 3.45 -48.24
C GLU A 64 -13.21 2.01 -47.74
N ASP A 65 -13.09 1.06 -48.67
CA ASP A 65 -12.82 -0.33 -48.36
C ASP A 65 -11.75 -0.34 -47.26
N THR A 66 -12.16 -0.69 -46.04
CA THR A 66 -11.23 -0.93 -44.94
C THR A 66 -10.49 -2.18 -45.33
N ASN A 67 -9.42 -2.00 -46.09
CA ASN A 67 -8.31 -2.91 -46.18
C ASN A 67 -7.84 -3.03 -44.74
N ILE A 68 -8.34 -4.04 -44.02
CA ILE A 68 -7.84 -4.39 -42.69
C ILE A 68 -6.37 -4.68 -42.95
N GLU A 69 -5.51 -3.70 -42.69
CA GLU A 69 -4.07 -3.87 -42.74
C GLU A 69 -3.77 -4.86 -41.63
N ILE A 70 -3.65 -6.13 -42.02
CA ILE A 70 -3.27 -7.20 -41.11
C ILE A 70 -1.91 -6.78 -40.59
N ASP A 71 -1.85 -6.41 -39.30
CA ASP A 71 -0.59 -6.10 -38.65
C ASP A 71 0.37 -7.27 -38.88
N ARG A 72 1.35 -7.05 -39.75
CA ARG A 72 2.34 -8.06 -40.16
C ARG A 72 3.18 -8.54 -38.98
N TRP A 73 3.19 -7.76 -37.91
CA TRP A 73 3.90 -8.03 -36.68
C TRP A 73 3.04 -8.68 -35.62
N ALA A 74 1.72 -8.79 -35.77
CA ALA A 74 0.89 -9.54 -34.86
C ALA A 74 1.38 -11.01 -34.74
N ASP A 75 1.24 -11.57 -33.54
CA ASP A 75 1.59 -12.96 -33.20
C ASP A 75 3.08 -13.33 -33.44
N LYS A 76 4.00 -12.36 -33.41
CA LYS A 76 5.46 -12.62 -33.52
C LYS A 76 6.16 -12.73 -32.17
N GLN A 77 5.40 -12.97 -31.09
CA GLN A 77 5.91 -13.15 -29.72
C GLN A 77 7.01 -14.22 -29.64
N ASP A 78 6.78 -15.41 -30.23
CA ASP A 78 7.79 -16.48 -30.24
C ASP A 78 9.08 -16.06 -30.95
N ARG A 79 8.99 -15.24 -31.99
CA ARG A 79 10.15 -14.73 -32.71
C ARG A 79 10.94 -13.74 -31.87
N ALA A 80 10.25 -12.85 -31.15
CA ALA A 80 10.87 -11.91 -30.20
C ALA A 80 11.58 -12.68 -29.08
N THR A 81 10.88 -13.63 -28.46
CA THR A 81 11.42 -14.50 -27.40
C THR A 81 12.66 -15.26 -27.86
N ASN A 82 12.62 -15.87 -29.05
CA ASN A 82 13.78 -16.57 -29.62
C ASN A 82 14.97 -15.65 -29.89
N ARG A 83 14.75 -14.36 -30.16
CA ARG A 83 15.84 -13.39 -30.36
C ARG A 83 16.58 -13.13 -29.05
N VAL A 84 15.84 -12.94 -27.96
CA VAL A 84 16.41 -12.81 -26.60
C VAL A 84 17.15 -14.08 -26.19
N TRP A 85 16.56 -15.25 -26.40
CA TRP A 85 17.15 -16.54 -26.01
C TRP A 85 18.54 -16.81 -26.58
N ARG A 86 18.84 -16.26 -27.77
CA ARG A 86 20.09 -16.51 -28.51
C ARG A 86 21.16 -15.46 -28.24
N GLN A 87 20.82 -14.38 -27.55
CA GLN A 87 21.80 -13.39 -27.15
C GLN A 87 22.76 -14.00 -26.14
N ASP A 88 24.04 -13.68 -26.30
CA ASP A 88 25.06 -14.08 -25.35
C ASP A 88 24.84 -13.34 -24.03
N SER A 89 24.93 -14.08 -22.94
CA SER A 89 24.99 -13.58 -21.57
C SER A 89 26.41 -13.76 -21.03
N PHE A 90 26.69 -13.14 -19.87
CA PHE A 90 28.00 -13.22 -19.25
C PHE A 90 28.43 -14.69 -18.94
N PRO A 91 29.74 -15.02 -19.02
CA PRO A 91 30.25 -16.36 -18.71
C PRO A 91 29.91 -16.78 -17.27
N SER A 92 29.54 -18.06 -17.08
CA SER A 92 29.23 -18.56 -15.74
C SER A 92 30.47 -18.61 -14.84
N PRO A 93 30.36 -18.33 -13.52
CA PRO A 93 31.46 -18.52 -12.57
C PRO A 93 32.02 -19.95 -12.58
N SER A 94 31.18 -20.92 -12.94
CA SER A 94 31.51 -22.34 -13.02
C SER A 94 32.15 -22.77 -14.34
N ALA A 95 32.12 -21.92 -15.37
CA ALA A 95 32.67 -22.19 -16.71
C ALA A 95 32.96 -20.84 -17.43
N PRO A 96 34.00 -20.11 -17.03
CA PRO A 96 34.28 -18.74 -17.50
C PRO A 96 34.68 -18.64 -18.99
N GLU A 97 34.96 -19.76 -19.65
CA GLU A 97 35.43 -19.80 -21.04
C GLU A 97 34.34 -20.04 -22.09
N THR A 98 33.09 -20.31 -21.68
CA THR A 98 31.98 -20.56 -22.62
C THR A 98 30.87 -19.53 -22.41
N PRO A 99 30.62 -18.61 -23.35
CA PRO A 99 29.47 -17.71 -23.26
C PRO A 99 28.19 -18.54 -23.20
N ARG A 100 27.36 -18.29 -22.18
CA ARG A 100 26.03 -18.89 -22.06
C ARG A 100 25.04 -18.01 -22.79
N THR A 101 23.98 -18.59 -23.33
CA THR A 101 22.89 -17.76 -23.84
C THR A 101 22.02 -17.24 -22.69
N ILE A 102 21.30 -16.12 -22.88
CA ILE A 102 20.35 -15.59 -21.88
C ILE A 102 19.41 -16.69 -21.37
N ARG A 103 18.89 -17.53 -22.28
CA ARG A 103 18.03 -18.65 -21.92
C ARG A 103 18.68 -19.60 -20.92
N GLN A 104 19.92 -20.01 -21.18
CA GLN A 104 20.65 -20.91 -20.28
C GLN A 104 20.93 -20.27 -18.92
N THR A 105 21.21 -18.97 -18.90
CA THR A 105 21.43 -18.22 -17.65
C THR A 105 20.17 -18.14 -16.82
N VAL A 106 19.05 -17.72 -17.42
CA VAL A 106 17.76 -17.52 -16.77
C VAL A 106 17.13 -18.84 -16.30
N GLU A 107 17.23 -19.91 -17.11
CA GLU A 107 16.63 -21.21 -16.77
C GLU A 107 17.47 -22.01 -15.75
N SER A 108 18.73 -21.64 -15.54
CA SER A 108 19.60 -22.27 -14.53
C SER A 108 19.34 -21.73 -13.12
N ASP A 109 19.99 -22.32 -12.11
CA ASP A 109 20.00 -21.79 -10.73
C ASP A 109 20.86 -20.51 -10.59
N LEU A 110 21.36 -19.97 -11.70
CA LEU A 110 22.14 -18.75 -11.68
C LEU A 110 21.30 -17.57 -11.19
N LEU A 111 20.02 -17.42 -11.57
CA LEU A 111 19.18 -16.35 -10.99
C LEU A 111 19.12 -16.41 -9.47
N ARG A 112 18.99 -17.63 -8.91
CA ARG A 112 18.99 -17.85 -7.47
C ARG A 112 20.31 -17.51 -6.80
N THR A 113 21.41 -17.80 -7.49
CA THR A 113 22.76 -17.48 -7.02
C THR A 113 23.07 -15.98 -7.14
N THR A 114 22.57 -15.34 -8.19
CA THR A 114 22.76 -13.93 -8.49
C THR A 114 21.90 -13.04 -7.60
N PHE A 115 20.72 -13.51 -7.20
CA PHE A 115 19.77 -12.76 -6.36
C PHE A 115 19.48 -13.52 -5.05
N PRO A 116 20.48 -13.77 -4.19
CA PRO A 116 20.33 -14.64 -3.03
C PRO A 116 19.35 -14.12 -1.97
N ASN A 117 19.05 -12.83 -1.98
CA ASN A 117 18.18 -12.18 -1.00
C ASN A 117 16.69 -12.23 -1.36
N LEU A 118 16.34 -12.69 -2.57
CA LEU A 118 14.95 -12.97 -2.89
C LEU A 118 14.48 -14.22 -2.13
N HIS A 119 13.22 -14.22 -1.68
CA HIS A 119 12.58 -15.36 -1.04
C HIS A 119 12.23 -16.46 -2.06
N TRP A 120 13.26 -17.12 -2.59
CA TRP A 120 13.13 -18.14 -3.65
C TRP A 120 12.26 -19.34 -3.30
N ASP A 121 12.00 -19.58 -2.01
CA ASP A 121 11.05 -20.56 -1.52
C ASP A 121 9.59 -20.17 -1.77
N GLN A 122 9.32 -18.87 -1.96
CA GLN A 122 8.00 -18.30 -2.24
C GLN A 122 7.81 -17.91 -3.71
N ILE A 123 8.85 -18.05 -4.53
CA ILE A 123 8.86 -17.63 -5.94
C ILE A 123 8.65 -18.83 -6.87
N GLU A 124 7.57 -18.79 -7.64
CA GLU A 124 7.27 -19.70 -8.74
C GLU A 124 7.94 -19.26 -10.04
N ARG A 125 8.51 -20.20 -10.81
CA ARG A 125 8.98 -19.95 -12.18
C ARG A 125 7.83 -20.18 -13.16
N VAL A 126 7.23 -19.11 -13.66
CA VAL A 126 6.10 -19.19 -14.61
C VAL A 126 6.58 -19.43 -16.04
N GLY A 127 7.69 -18.81 -16.43
CA GLY A 127 8.32 -18.99 -17.74
C GLY A 127 8.34 -17.75 -18.62
N TRP A 128 8.66 -17.92 -19.90
CA TRP A 128 8.80 -16.82 -20.85
C TRP A 128 7.46 -16.29 -21.34
N ARG A 129 7.31 -14.97 -21.41
CA ARG A 129 6.19 -14.28 -22.03
C ARG A 129 6.68 -13.18 -22.95
N GLY A 130 5.93 -12.92 -24.02
CA GLY A 130 6.18 -11.83 -24.96
C GLY A 130 4.91 -11.01 -25.15
N PHE A 131 5.04 -9.69 -25.07
CA PHE A 131 3.95 -8.74 -25.26
C PHE A 131 4.34 -7.77 -26.37
N GLN A 132 3.45 -7.56 -27.34
CA GLN A 132 3.68 -6.53 -28.36
C GLN A 132 3.40 -5.17 -27.72
N LEU A 133 4.38 -4.26 -27.81
CA LEU A 133 4.21 -2.89 -27.31
C LEU A 133 3.65 -2.00 -28.42
N GLU A 134 4.31 -2.00 -29.57
CA GLU A 134 3.96 -1.17 -30.73
C GLU A 134 4.63 -1.75 -31.98
N ASP A 135 3.88 -1.92 -33.08
CA ASP A 135 4.39 -2.43 -34.36
C ASP A 135 5.33 -3.65 -34.22
N SER A 136 6.61 -3.45 -34.52
CA SER A 136 7.68 -4.45 -34.51
C SER A 136 8.39 -4.58 -33.17
N VAL A 137 7.97 -3.81 -32.16
CA VAL A 137 8.55 -3.73 -30.82
C VAL A 137 7.80 -4.61 -29.84
N TYR A 138 8.57 -5.45 -29.15
CA TYR A 138 8.08 -6.43 -28.19
C TYR A 138 8.78 -6.28 -26.86
N GLU A 139 8.06 -6.45 -25.76
CA GLU A 139 8.63 -6.74 -24.46
C GLU A 139 8.65 -8.26 -24.26
N VAL A 140 9.81 -8.82 -23.94
CA VAL A 140 9.98 -10.23 -23.61
C VAL A 140 10.44 -10.32 -22.17
N GLN A 141 9.74 -11.09 -21.35
CA GLN A 141 10.04 -11.25 -19.94
C GLN A 141 10.15 -12.72 -19.58
N PHE A 142 11.11 -13.07 -18.71
CA PHE A 142 11.04 -14.31 -17.96
C PHE A 142 10.32 -14.07 -16.64
N VAL A 143 9.12 -14.60 -16.53
CA VAL A 143 8.20 -14.33 -15.42
C VAL A 143 8.52 -15.26 -14.25
N LEU A 144 8.92 -14.62 -13.16
CA LEU A 144 8.90 -15.11 -11.79
C LEU A 144 7.62 -14.59 -11.13
N ARG A 145 7.03 -15.40 -10.25
CA ARG A 145 5.83 -15.01 -9.53
C ARG A 145 6.00 -15.24 -8.05
N GLU A 146 5.86 -14.17 -7.28
CA GLU A 146 5.68 -14.24 -5.84
C GLU A 146 4.22 -13.91 -5.54
N ARG A 147 3.44 -14.94 -5.21
CA ARG A 147 1.99 -14.83 -4.97
C ARG A 147 1.26 -14.15 -6.16
N ALA A 148 0.79 -12.92 -6.01
CA ALA A 148 0.07 -12.19 -7.05
C ALA A 148 0.98 -11.30 -7.91
N VAL A 149 2.24 -11.11 -7.50
CA VAL A 149 3.19 -10.23 -8.17
C VAL A 149 4.02 -11.02 -9.17
N GLU A 150 3.94 -10.61 -10.43
CA GLU A 150 4.77 -11.12 -11.51
C GLU A 150 5.91 -10.13 -11.79
N PHE A 151 7.14 -10.63 -11.80
CA PHE A 151 8.36 -9.85 -12.01
C PHE A 151 9.43 -10.72 -12.68
N GLY A 152 10.61 -10.15 -12.93
CA GLY A 152 11.75 -10.89 -13.49
C GLY A 152 12.44 -10.12 -14.61
N PRO A 153 13.50 -10.69 -15.19
CA PRO A 153 14.27 -10.00 -16.22
C PRO A 153 13.42 -9.81 -17.48
N ALA A 154 13.42 -8.57 -17.98
CA ALA A 154 12.65 -8.13 -19.14
C ALA A 154 13.55 -7.45 -20.18
N TRP A 155 13.20 -7.61 -21.45
CA TRP A 155 13.94 -7.09 -22.60
C TRP A 155 12.99 -6.44 -23.61
N ILE A 156 13.40 -5.30 -24.17
CA ILE A 156 12.75 -4.72 -25.34
C ILE A 156 13.43 -5.27 -26.59
N VAL A 157 12.61 -5.74 -27.53
CA VAL A 157 13.03 -6.43 -28.75
C VAL A 157 12.44 -5.71 -29.95
N GLN A 158 13.32 -5.18 -30.80
CA GLN A 158 12.97 -4.64 -32.11
C GLN A 158 13.12 -5.74 -33.18
N LEU A 159 12.00 -6.21 -33.73
CA LEU A 159 11.99 -7.24 -34.76
C LEU A 159 12.33 -6.72 -36.16
N ASP A 160 12.01 -5.46 -36.47
CA ASP A 160 12.31 -4.86 -37.77
C ASP A 160 13.80 -4.48 -37.86
N PRO A 161 14.58 -5.03 -38.80
CA PRO A 161 15.97 -4.66 -39.02
C PRO A 161 16.18 -3.18 -39.35
N GLN A 162 15.16 -2.51 -39.89
CA GLN A 162 15.19 -1.08 -40.25
C GLN A 162 14.63 -0.18 -39.13
N GLY A 163 14.06 -0.77 -38.08
CA GLY A 163 13.55 -0.03 -36.92
C GLY A 163 14.66 0.61 -36.10
N LEU A 164 14.28 1.53 -35.19
CA LEU A 164 15.21 2.15 -34.25
C LEU A 164 15.86 1.08 -33.36
N GLN A 165 17.17 0.91 -33.48
CA GLN A 165 17.97 0.00 -32.67
C GLN A 165 19.07 0.82 -31.97
N PRO A 166 19.21 0.73 -30.63
CA PRO A 166 20.31 1.38 -29.94
C PRO A 166 21.67 0.91 -30.47
N GLU A 167 22.64 1.82 -30.54
CA GLU A 167 23.99 1.51 -31.03
C GLU A 167 24.62 0.34 -30.24
N GLY A 168 25.17 -0.64 -30.95
CA GLY A 168 25.78 -1.83 -30.35
C GLY A 168 24.78 -2.89 -29.87
N SER A 169 23.48 -2.64 -29.93
CA SER A 169 22.45 -3.66 -29.67
C SER A 169 22.11 -4.43 -30.94
N ASN A 170 21.85 -5.74 -30.83
CA ASN A 170 21.29 -6.54 -31.92
C ASN A 170 19.76 -6.41 -31.99
N GLY A 171 19.22 -5.22 -31.72
CA GLY A 171 17.78 -4.99 -31.56
C GLY A 171 17.15 -5.68 -30.35
N VAL A 172 17.95 -5.98 -29.33
CA VAL A 172 17.51 -6.48 -28.02
C VAL A 172 18.22 -5.67 -26.96
N VAL A 173 17.47 -5.17 -25.98
CA VAL A 173 17.97 -4.26 -24.95
C VAL A 173 17.34 -4.65 -23.62
N ALA A 174 18.13 -4.73 -22.55
CA ALA A 174 17.62 -4.92 -21.20
C ALA A 174 16.61 -3.82 -20.83
N ALA A 175 15.38 -4.21 -20.53
CA ALA A 175 14.31 -3.30 -20.14
C ALA A 175 14.38 -2.95 -18.65
N ASN A 176 14.96 -3.82 -17.81
CA ASN A 176 15.07 -3.62 -16.37
C ASN A 176 16.40 -4.09 -15.77
N VAL A 177 16.60 -3.80 -14.48
CA VAL A 177 17.83 -4.12 -13.74
C VAL A 177 18.12 -5.63 -13.70
N PHE A 178 17.08 -6.46 -13.59
CA PHE A 178 17.24 -7.92 -13.62
C PHE A 178 17.87 -8.39 -14.93
N ALA A 179 17.39 -7.88 -16.07
CA ALA A 179 17.95 -8.23 -17.38
C ALA A 179 19.37 -7.72 -17.56
N GLU A 180 19.69 -6.51 -17.08
CA GLU A 180 21.06 -5.98 -17.12
C GLU A 180 22.04 -6.86 -16.35
N ILE A 181 21.65 -7.34 -15.17
CA ILE A 181 22.50 -8.23 -14.38
C ILE A 181 22.69 -9.57 -15.07
N VAL A 182 21.63 -10.10 -15.69
CA VAL A 182 21.68 -11.33 -16.49
C VAL A 182 22.63 -11.19 -17.68
N GLU A 183 22.62 -10.04 -18.37
CA GLU A 183 23.47 -9.78 -19.53
C GLU A 183 24.92 -9.50 -19.14
N SER A 184 25.14 -8.62 -18.18
CA SER A 184 26.46 -8.05 -17.85
C SER A 184 27.27 -8.88 -16.87
N GLY A 185 26.63 -9.68 -16.01
CA GLY A 185 27.29 -10.42 -14.93
C GLY A 185 27.95 -9.53 -13.87
N THR A 186 27.87 -8.20 -13.98
CA THR A 186 28.36 -7.26 -12.95
C THR A 186 27.42 -7.30 -11.75
N THR A 187 27.85 -8.01 -10.71
CA THR A 187 27.00 -8.32 -9.55
C THR A 187 27.02 -7.22 -8.51
N GLU A 188 28.14 -6.58 -8.19
CA GLU A 188 28.21 -5.88 -6.88
C GLU A 188 27.46 -4.54 -6.81
N GLU A 189 27.50 -3.71 -7.86
CA GLU A 189 26.75 -2.44 -7.87
C GLU A 189 25.27 -2.64 -8.21
N LEU A 190 24.98 -3.47 -9.22
CA LEU A 190 23.60 -3.73 -9.63
C LEU A 190 22.86 -4.65 -8.63
N ALA A 191 23.52 -5.63 -8.00
CA ALA A 191 22.90 -6.40 -6.92
C ALA A 191 22.71 -5.57 -5.66
N ARG A 192 23.53 -4.54 -5.41
CA ARG A 192 23.25 -3.58 -4.33
C ARG A 192 21.88 -2.92 -4.51
N LEU A 193 21.47 -2.59 -5.75
CA LEU A 193 20.15 -2.02 -6.04
C LEU A 193 19.01 -2.98 -5.68
N LEU A 194 19.17 -4.27 -6.00
CA LEU A 194 18.19 -5.31 -5.65
C LEU A 194 18.06 -5.52 -4.14
N ASN A 195 19.08 -5.14 -3.37
CA ASN A 195 19.13 -5.30 -1.92
C ASN A 195 18.64 -4.08 -1.14
N ARG A 196 17.93 -3.15 -1.81
CA ARG A 196 17.38 -1.93 -1.19
C ARG A 196 15.92 -2.07 -0.80
N GLU A 197 15.35 -3.27 -0.83
CA GLU A 197 13.96 -3.51 -0.45
C GLU A 197 13.60 -2.88 0.91
N SER A 198 14.38 -3.14 1.97
CA SER A 198 14.10 -2.57 3.29
C SER A 198 14.19 -1.03 3.29
N GLU A 199 15.10 -0.45 2.50
CA GLU A 199 15.24 0.99 2.35
C GLU A 199 14.04 1.60 1.60
N VAL A 200 13.52 0.91 0.58
CA VAL A 200 12.30 1.29 -0.15
C VAL A 200 11.08 1.25 0.76
N VAL A 201 10.87 0.13 1.46
CA VAL A 201 9.74 -0.03 2.39
C VAL A 201 9.85 0.99 3.51
N GLU A 202 11.04 1.23 4.05
CA GLU A 202 11.26 2.26 5.07
C GLU A 202 10.97 3.65 4.53
N ALA A 203 11.50 4.03 3.36
CA ALA A 203 11.25 5.33 2.77
C ALA A 203 9.75 5.55 2.51
N LEU A 204 9.08 4.53 1.98
CA LEU A 204 7.66 4.56 1.64
C LEU A 204 6.78 4.64 2.90
N THR A 205 7.02 3.80 3.89
CA THR A 205 6.24 3.81 5.15
C THR A 205 6.48 5.05 6.01
N ASN A 206 7.61 5.73 5.84
CA ASN A 206 7.90 7.01 6.49
C ASN A 206 7.40 8.24 5.74
N HIS A 207 6.87 8.07 4.53
CA HIS A 207 6.33 9.18 3.78
C HIS A 207 5.22 9.85 4.59
N ALA A 208 5.42 11.12 4.93
CA ALA A 208 4.44 11.93 5.63
C ALA A 208 3.56 12.64 4.60
N PHE A 209 2.25 12.50 4.76
CA PHE A 209 1.23 13.25 4.02
C PHE A 209 1.21 14.72 4.47
N GLU A 210 0.48 15.57 3.75
CA GLU A 210 0.38 17.00 4.06
C GLU A 210 -0.15 17.26 5.48
N GLN A 211 -1.07 16.41 5.95
CA GLN A 211 -1.64 16.46 7.31
C GLN A 211 -0.75 15.80 8.38
N GLY A 212 0.47 15.39 8.01
CA GLY A 212 1.50 14.90 8.92
C GLY A 212 1.51 13.40 9.16
N ALA A 213 0.42 12.68 8.87
CA ALA A 213 0.36 11.23 9.07
C ALA A 213 1.31 10.52 8.10
N ARG A 214 1.83 9.37 8.50
CA ARG A 214 2.67 8.54 7.63
C ARG A 214 1.86 7.48 6.91
N LEU A 215 2.32 7.03 5.74
CA LEU A 215 1.72 5.90 5.01
C LEU A 215 1.61 4.65 5.89
N GLY A 216 2.60 4.43 6.75
CA GLY A 216 2.55 3.38 7.76
C GLY A 216 1.26 3.39 8.58
N SER A 217 0.91 4.55 9.14
CA SER A 217 -0.32 4.76 9.92
C SER A 217 -1.58 4.64 9.06
N ALA A 218 -1.53 5.16 7.82
CA ALA A 218 -2.63 5.08 6.86
C ALA A 218 -3.00 3.64 6.51
N LEU A 219 -2.01 2.75 6.34
CA LEU A 219 -2.24 1.32 6.12
C LEU A 219 -3.01 0.69 7.29
N LEU A 220 -2.65 1.03 8.53
CA LEU A 220 -3.34 0.52 9.73
C LEU A 220 -4.81 0.93 9.73
N VAL A 221 -5.07 2.22 9.48
CA VAL A 221 -6.43 2.77 9.43
C VAL A 221 -7.23 2.14 8.30
N TYR A 222 -6.63 2.03 7.11
CA TYR A 222 -7.27 1.44 5.93
C TYR A 222 -7.71 0.00 6.20
N PHE A 223 -6.83 -0.87 6.71
CA PHE A 223 -7.16 -2.29 6.93
C PHE A 223 -8.12 -2.52 8.08
N ARG A 224 -8.11 -1.64 9.08
CA ARG A 224 -9.07 -1.71 10.17
C ARG A 224 -10.50 -1.39 9.70
N ASN A 225 -10.65 -0.46 8.76
CA ASN A 225 -11.94 -0.01 8.23
C ASN A 225 -12.53 -0.95 7.17
N GLN A 226 -11.85 -2.04 6.83
CA GLN A 226 -12.38 -3.03 5.91
C GLN A 226 -13.49 -3.86 6.59
N ASP A 227 -14.51 -4.23 5.81
CA ASP A 227 -15.55 -5.19 6.21
C ASP A 227 -15.49 -6.42 5.29
N PRO A 228 -15.08 -7.61 5.79
CA PRO A 228 -14.65 -7.88 7.16
C PRO A 228 -13.26 -7.29 7.48
N PRO A 229 -12.94 -7.05 8.76
CA PRO A 229 -11.61 -6.64 9.18
C PRO A 229 -10.56 -7.67 8.78
N LEU A 230 -9.38 -7.21 8.36
CA LEU A 230 -8.35 -8.09 7.84
C LEU A 230 -7.67 -8.94 8.93
N GLY A 231 -7.53 -10.24 8.66
CA GLY A 231 -6.70 -11.17 9.42
C GLY A 231 -5.21 -10.86 9.28
N ALA A 232 -4.40 -11.11 10.31
CA ALA A 232 -2.94 -10.99 10.15
C ALA A 232 -2.38 -12.09 9.24
N ASP A 233 -3.00 -13.27 9.26
CA ASP A 233 -2.75 -14.40 8.37
C ASP A 233 -3.10 -14.11 6.90
N GLN A 234 -3.87 -13.04 6.68
CA GLN A 234 -4.28 -12.60 5.36
C GLN A 234 -3.33 -11.57 4.74
N VAL A 235 -2.43 -10.96 5.53
CA VAL A 235 -1.43 -10.04 4.96
C VAL A 235 -0.16 -10.80 4.61
N PHE A 236 0.33 -10.57 3.41
CA PHE A 236 1.51 -11.24 2.88
C PHE A 236 2.75 -10.35 2.94
N GLY A 237 2.57 -9.03 2.97
CA GLY A 237 3.63 -8.05 3.16
C GLY A 237 4.04 -7.35 1.86
N TRP A 238 5.30 -6.94 1.80
CA TRP A 238 5.86 -6.18 0.69
C TRP A 238 6.64 -7.08 -0.27
N THR A 239 6.51 -6.82 -1.57
CA THR A 239 7.46 -7.24 -2.59
C THR A 239 8.01 -5.98 -3.24
N VAL A 240 9.33 -5.83 -3.34
CA VAL A 240 9.95 -4.67 -3.99
C VAL A 240 10.73 -5.11 -5.23
N VAL A 241 10.43 -4.47 -6.35
CA VAL A 241 11.03 -4.76 -7.66
C VAL A 241 11.71 -3.48 -8.15
N PRO A 242 13.04 -3.47 -8.38
CA PRO A 242 13.68 -2.33 -9.03
C PRO A 242 13.21 -2.22 -10.47
N GLU A 243 12.81 -1.00 -10.83
CA GLU A 243 12.43 -0.64 -12.18
C GLU A 243 13.54 0.18 -12.83
N ARG A 244 13.55 0.16 -14.16
CA ARG A 244 14.39 1.07 -14.94
C ARG A 244 13.47 2.02 -15.69
N ILE A 245 13.42 3.27 -15.26
CA ILE A 245 12.67 4.30 -15.99
C ILE A 245 13.53 4.86 -17.14
N ARG A 246 14.85 4.97 -16.95
CA ARG A 246 15.81 5.43 -17.96
C ARG A 246 17.18 4.76 -17.82
N PRO A 247 18.00 4.71 -18.90
CA PRO A 247 19.40 4.33 -18.79
C PRO A 247 20.15 5.15 -17.75
N GLY A 248 20.76 4.48 -16.77
CA GLY A 248 21.52 5.14 -15.69
C GLY A 248 20.69 5.61 -14.49
N GLU A 249 19.36 5.49 -14.52
CA GLU A 249 18.49 5.84 -13.39
C GLU A 249 18.02 4.56 -12.67
N TYR A 250 18.71 4.24 -11.57
CA TYR A 250 18.56 2.98 -10.82
C TYR A 250 17.86 3.12 -9.47
N ASN A 251 17.27 4.29 -9.21
CA ASN A 251 16.67 4.62 -7.92
C ASN A 251 15.14 4.56 -7.95
N PHE A 252 14.57 3.92 -8.97
CA PHE A 252 13.14 3.72 -9.12
C PHE A 252 12.75 2.28 -8.80
N TYR A 253 11.69 2.13 -8.01
CA TYR A 253 11.21 0.84 -7.55
C TYR A 253 9.69 0.80 -7.66
N ARG A 254 9.15 -0.39 -7.94
CA ARG A 254 7.76 -0.71 -7.64
C ARG A 254 7.70 -1.49 -6.34
N ALA A 255 6.92 -0.97 -5.40
CA ALA A 255 6.62 -1.61 -4.15
C ALA A 255 5.17 -2.13 -4.19
N TYR A 256 5.00 -3.42 -3.92
CA TYR A 256 3.73 -4.12 -3.97
C TYR A 256 3.36 -4.55 -2.55
N PHE A 257 2.29 -4.01 -1.99
CA PHE A 257 1.75 -4.49 -0.73
C PHE A 257 0.66 -5.52 -1.02
N GLN A 258 0.81 -6.74 -0.52
CA GLN A 258 -0.01 -7.89 -0.86
C GLN A 258 -0.79 -8.41 0.34
N TRP A 259 -2.08 -8.73 0.14
CA TRP A 259 -2.93 -9.39 1.13
C TRP A 259 -4.05 -10.20 0.45
N GLU A 260 -4.82 -10.96 1.21
CA GLU A 260 -6.00 -11.70 0.76
C GLU A 260 -7.26 -11.18 1.47
N GLN A 261 -8.32 -10.89 0.74
CA GLN A 261 -9.58 -10.45 1.33
C GLN A 261 -10.74 -11.21 0.70
N GLY A 262 -11.51 -11.90 1.53
CA GLY A 262 -12.62 -12.73 1.05
C GLY A 262 -12.17 -13.90 0.14
N GLY A 263 -10.94 -14.39 0.29
CA GLY A 263 -10.37 -15.44 -0.57
C GLY A 263 -9.80 -14.93 -1.90
N GLU A 264 -9.80 -13.61 -2.14
CA GLU A 264 -9.23 -13.00 -3.33
C GLU A 264 -7.92 -12.28 -3.01
N PRO A 265 -6.86 -12.46 -3.82
CA PRO A 265 -5.62 -11.72 -3.66
C PRO A 265 -5.84 -10.25 -4.02
N ARG A 266 -5.26 -9.36 -3.21
CA ARG A 266 -5.26 -7.91 -3.37
C ARG A 266 -3.83 -7.40 -3.39
N THR A 267 -3.61 -6.35 -4.16
CA THR A 267 -2.28 -5.74 -4.28
C THR A 267 -2.42 -4.24 -4.45
N ALA A 268 -1.79 -3.46 -3.58
CA ALA A 268 -1.60 -2.03 -3.74
C ALA A 268 -0.19 -1.78 -4.28
N ILE A 269 -0.05 -0.89 -5.26
CA ILE A 269 1.20 -0.69 -6.01
C ILE A 269 1.64 0.77 -5.89
N TRP A 270 2.87 0.98 -5.45
CA TRP A 270 3.51 2.30 -5.44
C TRP A 270 4.75 2.32 -6.31
N GLU A 271 4.93 3.42 -7.02
CA GLU A 271 6.21 3.81 -7.61
C GLU A 271 6.99 4.63 -6.59
N VAL A 272 8.26 4.30 -6.40
CA VAL A 272 9.14 4.91 -5.42
C VAL A 272 10.40 5.38 -6.12
N ASN A 273 10.69 6.68 -6.02
CA ASN A 273 12.01 7.23 -6.34
C ASN A 273 12.78 7.42 -5.03
N LEU A 274 13.78 6.58 -4.79
CA LEU A 274 14.58 6.63 -3.56
C LEU A 274 15.44 7.90 -3.43
N ASP A 275 15.91 8.47 -4.54
CA ASP A 275 16.78 9.66 -4.49
C ASP A 275 16.00 10.90 -4.07
N THR A 276 14.83 11.09 -4.68
CA THR A 276 13.97 12.23 -4.38
C THR A 276 13.00 11.96 -3.23
N ARG A 277 12.90 10.69 -2.78
CA ARG A 277 11.87 10.20 -1.86
C ARG A 277 10.47 10.61 -2.30
N GLN A 278 10.23 10.56 -3.60
CA GLN A 278 8.91 10.78 -4.19
C GLN A 278 8.21 9.43 -4.35
N PHE A 279 6.91 9.42 -4.05
CA PHE A 279 6.10 8.22 -4.10
C PHE A 279 4.80 8.52 -4.84
N ARG A 280 4.32 7.55 -5.60
CA ARG A 280 3.07 7.65 -6.35
C ARG A 280 2.31 6.33 -6.31
N GLY A 281 1.06 6.36 -5.87
CA GLY A 281 0.14 5.23 -6.03
C GLY A 281 -0.15 4.99 -7.52
N LEU A 282 0.05 3.75 -7.98
CA LEU A 282 -0.13 3.36 -9.39
C LEU A 282 -1.50 2.72 -9.66
N ASN A 283 -2.22 2.29 -8.62
CA ASN A 283 -3.54 1.69 -8.76
C ASN A 283 -4.54 2.23 -7.74
N LEU A 284 -5.83 1.93 -7.96
CA LEU A 284 -6.93 2.42 -7.13
C LEU A 284 -6.73 2.10 -5.64
N LEU A 285 -6.28 0.89 -5.30
CA LEU A 285 -6.03 0.49 -3.91
C LEU A 285 -4.93 1.32 -3.25
N ALA A 286 -3.80 1.55 -3.94
CA ALA A 286 -2.73 2.41 -3.41
C ALA A 286 -3.22 3.85 -3.21
N SER A 287 -3.97 4.39 -4.18
CA SER A 287 -4.55 5.73 -4.09
C SER A 287 -5.57 5.86 -2.95
N GLU A 288 -6.39 4.84 -2.72
CA GLU A 288 -7.34 4.81 -1.60
C GLU A 288 -6.61 4.83 -0.25
N ILE A 289 -5.55 4.04 -0.09
CA ILE A 289 -4.72 4.01 1.12
C ILE A 289 -4.05 5.38 1.33
N MET A 290 -3.49 5.99 0.28
CA MET A 290 -2.90 7.32 0.38
C MET A 290 -3.94 8.37 0.80
N ARG A 291 -5.14 8.32 0.22
CA ARG A 291 -6.25 9.19 0.61
C ARG A 291 -6.66 9.00 2.06
N THR A 292 -6.65 7.77 2.60
CA THR A 292 -6.86 7.54 4.03
C THR A 292 -5.81 8.26 4.87
N GLY A 293 -4.55 8.25 4.43
CA GLY A 293 -3.48 9.01 5.05
C GLY A 293 -3.71 10.52 5.07
N ASP A 294 -4.18 11.08 3.96
CA ASP A 294 -4.52 12.50 3.85
C ASP A 294 -5.71 12.93 4.72
N THR A 295 -6.48 11.99 5.29
CA THR A 295 -7.59 12.30 6.21
C THR A 295 -7.21 12.28 7.68
N ILE A 296 -6.02 11.79 8.02
CA ILE A 296 -5.56 11.69 9.40
C ILE A 296 -4.81 12.98 9.73
N ASP A 297 -5.46 13.86 10.49
CA ASP A 297 -4.84 15.08 10.99
C ASP A 297 -4.00 14.79 12.23
N VAL A 298 -2.67 14.85 12.09
CA VAL A 298 -1.73 14.60 13.20
C VAL A 298 -1.78 15.69 14.27
N GLU A 299 -2.23 16.90 13.94
CA GLU A 299 -2.39 17.96 14.94
C GLU A 299 -3.57 17.71 15.88
N GLU A 300 -4.57 16.93 15.44
CA GLU A 300 -5.71 16.50 16.26
C GLU A 300 -5.41 15.26 17.11
N LEU A 301 -4.28 14.59 16.86
CA LEU A 301 -3.88 13.39 17.60
C LEU A 301 -3.43 13.77 19.03
N GLU A 302 -4.16 13.31 20.04
CA GLU A 302 -3.78 13.55 21.43
C GLU A 302 -2.39 12.95 21.74
N PRO A 303 -1.49 13.69 22.41
CA PRO A 303 -0.18 13.17 22.77
C PRO A 303 -0.28 12.13 23.89
N ILE A 304 0.02 10.87 23.57
CA ILE A 304 -0.11 9.73 24.49
C ILE A 304 1.14 9.54 25.38
N ARG A 305 2.12 10.43 25.27
CA ARG A 305 3.41 10.30 25.97
C ARG A 305 3.22 10.33 27.49
N PRO A 306 3.80 9.39 28.26
CA PRO A 306 3.71 9.44 29.71
C PRO A 306 4.44 10.66 30.28
N GLU A 307 3.74 11.47 31.09
CA GLU A 307 4.30 12.64 31.79
C GLU A 307 5.51 12.28 32.69
N SER A 308 5.59 11.02 33.13
CA SER A 308 6.70 10.53 33.97
C SER A 308 8.06 10.54 33.27
N LEU A 309 8.08 10.65 31.93
CA LEU A 309 9.30 10.74 31.12
C LEU A 309 9.80 12.18 30.91
N ASP A 310 9.02 13.19 31.32
CA ASP A 310 9.41 14.59 31.20
C ASP A 310 10.41 15.00 32.29
N GLY A 311 11.71 14.86 31.98
CA GLY A 311 12.80 15.56 32.65
C GLY A 311 13.11 15.18 34.10
N ARG A 312 12.59 14.05 34.63
CA ARG A 312 12.89 13.57 35.99
C ARG A 312 14.04 12.55 36.00
N GLU A 313 14.89 12.61 37.03
CA GLU A 313 15.91 11.57 37.27
C GLU A 313 15.24 10.25 37.67
N ILE A 314 15.45 9.22 36.85
CA ILE A 314 14.88 7.89 37.06
C ILE A 314 15.69 7.15 38.16
N PRO A 315 15.04 6.61 39.21
CA PRO A 315 15.70 5.80 40.22
C PRO A 315 16.49 4.64 39.60
N ARG A 316 17.68 4.34 40.14
CA ARG A 316 18.56 3.28 39.59
C ARG A 316 17.89 1.91 39.49
N SER A 317 16.94 1.62 40.38
CA SER A 317 16.21 0.34 40.44
C SER A 317 15.15 0.18 39.34
N LEU A 318 14.73 1.26 38.68
CA LEU A 318 13.71 1.24 37.62
C LEU A 318 14.33 1.55 36.25
N ARG A 319 15.67 1.50 36.14
CA ARG A 319 16.37 1.94 34.92
C ARG A 319 16.09 1.07 33.71
N ASP A 320 15.94 -0.23 33.89
CA ASP A 320 15.72 -1.16 32.77
C ASP A 320 14.23 -1.10 32.34
N ASP A 321 13.28 -1.07 33.28
CA ASP A 321 11.85 -0.86 32.99
C ASP A 321 11.59 0.45 32.22
N PHE A 322 12.22 1.55 32.65
CA PHE A 322 12.12 2.83 31.96
C PHE A 322 12.86 2.83 30.62
N ALA A 323 13.93 2.06 30.47
CA ALA A 323 14.58 1.89 29.16
C ALA A 323 13.65 1.16 28.19
N ALA A 324 12.93 0.13 28.66
CA ALA A 324 11.93 -0.57 27.86
C ALA A 324 10.76 0.35 27.47
N LEU A 325 10.22 1.11 28.43
CA LEU A 325 9.18 2.11 28.15
C LEU A 325 9.66 3.19 27.18
N ARG A 326 10.89 3.70 27.34
CA ARG A 326 11.50 4.64 26.38
C ARG A 326 11.65 4.03 25.00
N GLY A 327 11.98 2.73 24.90
CA GLY A 327 12.02 2.03 23.61
C GLY A 327 10.71 2.14 22.83
N VAL A 328 9.57 2.06 23.51
CA VAL A 328 8.25 2.24 22.89
C VAL A 328 7.96 3.72 22.61
N VAL A 329 8.16 4.57 23.61
CA VAL A 329 7.75 5.99 23.56
C VAL A 329 8.64 6.84 22.65
N ASP A 330 9.93 6.55 22.58
CA ASP A 330 10.84 7.27 21.70
C ASP A 330 10.76 6.75 20.24
N ASN A 331 10.05 5.63 20.02
CA ASN A 331 9.70 5.16 18.69
C ASN A 331 8.48 5.92 18.15
N ALA A 332 8.76 7.04 17.49
CA ALA A 332 7.76 7.92 16.91
C ALA A 332 6.79 7.20 15.94
N ARG A 333 7.21 6.12 15.26
CA ARG A 333 6.34 5.36 14.34
C ARG A 333 5.29 4.57 15.11
N LEU A 334 5.68 3.90 16.19
CA LEU A 334 4.78 3.12 17.03
C LEU A 334 3.77 4.01 17.75
N LEU A 335 4.23 5.15 18.30
CA LEU A 335 3.33 6.11 18.92
C LEU A 335 2.32 6.68 17.93
N GLU A 336 2.78 7.13 16.76
CA GLU A 336 1.89 7.66 15.72
C GLU A 336 0.86 6.61 15.27
N SER A 337 1.31 5.37 15.07
CA SER A 337 0.45 4.24 14.73
C SER A 337 -0.64 3.99 15.78
N MET A 338 -0.26 4.01 17.07
CA MET A 338 -1.23 3.89 18.17
C MET A 338 -2.21 5.07 18.17
N THR A 339 -1.72 6.31 18.06
CA THR A 339 -2.59 7.48 18.14
C THR A 339 -3.55 7.53 16.95
N ALA A 340 -3.10 7.19 15.73
CA ALA A 340 -3.96 7.07 14.56
C ALA A 340 -5.06 6.01 14.75
N LEU A 341 -4.73 4.88 15.39
CA LEU A 341 -5.72 3.85 15.74
C LEU A 341 -6.78 4.37 16.73
N LEU A 342 -6.38 5.11 17.76
CA LEU A 342 -7.31 5.64 18.76
C LEU A 342 -8.17 6.79 18.19
N TRP A 343 -7.57 7.68 17.42
CA TRP A 343 -8.30 8.73 16.71
C TRP A 343 -9.36 8.16 15.77
N MET A 344 -9.03 7.13 14.99
CA MET A 344 -9.99 6.46 14.12
C MET A 344 -11.17 5.87 14.90
N ARG A 345 -10.93 5.29 16.09
CA ARG A 345 -12.02 4.79 16.94
C ARG A 345 -12.94 5.93 17.39
N SER A 346 -12.36 7.07 17.75
CA SER A 346 -13.10 8.29 18.04
C SER A 346 -13.96 8.75 16.84
N GLU A 347 -13.40 8.76 15.63
CA GLU A 347 -14.13 9.12 14.40
C GLU A 347 -15.26 8.14 14.06
N ALA A 348 -15.11 6.86 14.42
CA ALA A 348 -16.18 5.86 14.31
C ALA A 348 -17.30 6.04 15.36
N GLY A 349 -17.20 7.07 16.22
CA GLY A 349 -18.19 7.42 17.23
C GLY A 349 -17.99 6.74 18.59
N HIS A 350 -16.86 6.06 18.80
CA HIS A 350 -16.52 5.50 20.10
C HIS A 350 -16.02 6.61 21.04
N GLU A 351 -16.47 6.60 22.30
CA GLU A 351 -15.96 7.54 23.28
C GLU A 351 -14.60 7.07 23.80
N ILE A 352 -13.53 7.72 23.35
CA ILE A 352 -12.16 7.41 23.78
C ILE A 352 -11.75 8.29 24.97
N ASN A 353 -11.49 7.64 26.09
CA ASN A 353 -11.00 8.25 27.31
C ASN A 353 -9.52 7.89 27.52
N TYR A 354 -8.62 8.80 27.14
CA TYR A 354 -7.15 8.65 27.31
C TYR A 354 -6.71 8.72 28.78
N ARG A 355 -7.57 9.22 29.66
CA ARG A 355 -7.38 9.19 31.12
C ARG A 355 -8.43 8.25 31.68
N LEU A 356 -8.01 7.08 32.15
CA LEU A 356 -8.88 6.23 32.95
C LEU A 356 -9.28 7.03 34.19
N ALA A 357 -10.58 7.36 34.28
CA ALA A 357 -11.16 8.12 35.37
C ALA A 357 -10.76 7.50 36.73
N GLU A 358 -10.62 8.35 37.76
CA GLU A 358 -10.39 7.91 39.14
C GLU A 358 -11.38 6.79 39.50
N VAL A 359 -10.88 5.55 39.61
CA VAL A 359 -11.65 4.44 40.15
C VAL A 359 -11.33 4.44 41.64
N ASP A 360 -12.35 4.69 42.48
CA ASP A 360 -12.22 4.76 43.94
C ASP A 360 -11.23 5.80 44.47
N GLY A 361 -10.99 6.89 43.72
CA GLY A 361 -10.06 7.96 44.10
C GLY A 361 -8.59 7.64 43.87
N GLU A 362 -8.28 6.52 43.21
CA GLU A 362 -6.95 6.19 42.73
C GLU A 362 -6.85 6.48 41.23
N SER A 363 -5.88 7.32 40.84
CA SER A 363 -5.52 7.50 39.45
C SER A 363 -4.93 6.19 38.92
N LYS A 364 -5.66 5.45 38.08
CA LYS A 364 -5.09 4.32 37.36
C LYS A 364 -4.01 4.84 36.41
N LEU A 365 -2.82 4.23 36.46
CA LEU A 365 -1.76 4.53 35.51
C LEU A 365 -2.22 4.15 34.10
N THR A 366 -2.09 5.07 33.15
CA THR A 366 -2.38 4.82 31.74
C THR A 366 -1.33 3.92 31.09
N TRP A 367 -0.10 3.93 31.62
CA TRP A 367 1.01 3.09 31.17
C TRP A 367 1.39 2.07 32.25
N TRP A 368 1.53 0.82 31.84
CA TRP A 368 1.95 -0.32 32.65
C TRP A 368 3.19 -0.96 32.03
N PHE A 369 4.03 -1.53 32.86
CA PHE A 369 5.20 -2.28 32.44
C PHE A 369 5.46 -3.39 33.44
N ASP A 370 5.71 -4.61 32.95
CA ASP A 370 6.06 -5.77 33.76
C ASP A 370 7.22 -6.53 33.10
N GLU A 371 8.15 -7.05 33.90
CA GLU A 371 9.22 -7.89 33.37
C GLU A 371 8.65 -9.31 33.14
N ASP A 372 8.89 -9.87 31.97
CA ASP A 372 8.52 -11.25 31.67
C ASP A 372 9.23 -12.19 32.66
N SER A 373 8.45 -12.86 33.49
CA SER A 373 8.95 -13.76 34.53
C SER A 373 9.78 -14.91 33.97
N ASP A 374 9.51 -15.31 32.73
CA ASP A 374 10.17 -16.43 32.07
C ASP A 374 11.39 -15.98 31.24
N ASN A 375 11.51 -14.68 30.92
CA ASN A 375 12.56 -14.16 30.04
C ASN A 375 13.14 -12.83 30.53
N ARG A 376 14.13 -12.93 31.42
CA ARG A 376 14.82 -11.77 32.00
C ARG A 376 15.33 -10.80 30.93
N GLY A 377 15.08 -9.50 31.12
CA GLY A 377 15.40 -8.45 30.15
C GLY A 377 14.38 -8.29 29.02
N THR A 378 13.25 -8.99 29.11
CA THR A 378 12.07 -8.77 28.28
C THR A 378 10.96 -8.16 29.13
N PHE A 379 10.29 -7.14 28.61
CA PHE A 379 9.26 -6.39 29.32
C PHE A 379 7.99 -6.33 28.49
N ASP A 380 6.84 -6.55 29.11
CA ASP A 380 5.54 -6.30 28.52
C ASP A 380 5.09 -4.90 28.94
N ILE A 381 5.06 -3.98 27.96
CA ILE A 381 4.61 -2.60 28.10
C ILE A 381 3.15 -2.52 27.62
N ARG A 382 2.28 -1.91 28.41
CA ARG A 382 0.85 -1.77 28.10
C ARG A 382 0.41 -0.32 28.24
N TYR A 383 -0.36 0.17 27.28
CA TYR A 383 -1.12 1.41 27.36
C TYR A 383 -2.61 1.09 27.51
N SER A 384 -3.23 1.47 28.63
CA SER A 384 -4.65 1.25 28.90
C SER A 384 -5.47 2.52 28.63
N TYR A 385 -6.60 2.39 27.95
CA TYR A 385 -7.52 3.48 27.63
C TYR A 385 -8.98 3.05 27.84
N GLY A 386 -9.89 4.02 28.02
CA GLY A 386 -11.33 3.76 28.04
C GLY A 386 -11.93 3.85 26.64
N GLU A 387 -12.77 2.90 26.26
CA GLU A 387 -13.56 2.91 25.02
C GLU A 387 -15.00 2.51 25.37
N ASP A 388 -15.96 3.41 25.15
CA ASP A 388 -17.37 3.19 25.47
C ASP A 388 -17.64 2.71 26.91
N GLY A 389 -16.83 3.18 27.85
CA GLY A 389 -16.91 2.81 29.26
C GLY A 389 -16.22 1.48 29.63
N GLU A 390 -15.60 0.79 28.68
CA GLU A 390 -14.77 -0.40 28.92
C GLU A 390 -13.28 -0.05 28.92
N GLU A 391 -12.49 -0.67 29.80
CA GLU A 391 -11.03 -0.58 29.75
C GLU A 391 -10.51 -1.49 28.62
N LYS A 392 -9.78 -0.89 27.68
CA LYS A 392 -9.06 -1.54 26.60
C LYS A 392 -7.58 -1.26 26.74
N SER A 393 -6.76 -2.03 26.02
CA SER A 393 -5.32 -1.80 26.06
C SER A 393 -4.61 -2.16 24.78
N VAL A 394 -3.48 -1.49 24.59
CA VAL A 394 -2.50 -1.73 23.54
C VAL A 394 -1.21 -2.19 24.19
N GLU A 395 -0.54 -3.20 23.63
CA GLU A 395 0.59 -3.87 24.29
C GLU A 395 1.80 -3.99 23.35
N TRP A 396 3.00 -3.97 23.94
CA TRP A 396 4.28 -4.22 23.29
C TRP A 396 5.16 -5.08 24.17
N ARG A 397 5.90 -6.01 23.55
CA ARG A 397 6.99 -6.74 24.17
C ARG A 397 8.31 -6.11 23.79
N VAL A 398 9.12 -5.75 24.78
CA VAL A 398 10.39 -5.07 24.59
C VAL A 398 11.53 -5.92 25.13
N THR A 399 12.44 -6.34 24.26
CA THR A 399 13.64 -7.07 24.67
C THR A 399 14.85 -6.13 24.65
N LEU A 400 15.42 -5.90 25.84
CA LEU A 400 16.63 -5.09 26.00
C LEU A 400 17.87 -5.94 25.64
N ARG A 401 18.24 -5.97 24.35
CA ARG A 401 19.50 -6.61 23.91
C ARG A 401 20.70 -5.70 24.19
N ASP A 402 20.56 -4.42 23.85
CA ASP A 402 21.40 -3.31 24.26
C ASP A 402 20.48 -2.22 24.83
N ARG A 403 20.95 -1.45 25.81
CA ARG A 403 20.14 -0.41 26.47
C ARG A 403 19.74 0.72 25.52
N ASP A 404 20.57 0.96 24.51
CA ASP A 404 20.36 2.03 23.55
C ASP A 404 19.63 1.57 22.27
N ASP A 405 19.37 0.26 22.12
CA ASP A 405 18.68 -0.32 20.97
C ASP A 405 17.73 -1.47 21.39
N PRO A 406 16.60 -1.14 22.03
CA PRO A 406 15.62 -2.12 22.45
C PRO A 406 14.86 -2.70 21.25
N LEU A 407 14.71 -4.03 21.21
CA LEU A 407 13.82 -4.69 20.24
C LEU A 407 12.39 -4.56 20.73
N VAL A 408 11.59 -3.71 20.08
CA VAL A 408 10.18 -3.49 20.41
C VAL A 408 9.29 -4.26 19.43
N VAL A 409 8.47 -5.15 19.95
CA VAL A 409 7.52 -5.97 19.20
C VAL A 409 6.12 -5.63 19.68
N PRO A 410 5.25 -5.04 18.84
CA PRO A 410 3.84 -4.85 19.21
C PRO A 410 3.16 -6.20 19.44
N VAL A 411 2.15 -6.23 20.30
CA VAL A 411 1.40 -7.45 20.68
C VAL A 411 -0.08 -7.29 20.35
N GLY A 412 -0.75 -8.38 20.01
CA GLY A 412 -2.21 -8.42 19.88
C GLY A 412 -2.72 -7.67 18.65
N GLU A 413 -3.65 -6.73 18.83
CA GLU A 413 -4.25 -5.97 17.71
C GLU A 413 -3.23 -5.12 16.98
N LEU A 414 -2.31 -4.48 17.71
CA LEU A 414 -1.24 -3.71 17.10
C LEU A 414 -0.28 -4.61 16.34
N GLU A 415 0.11 -5.76 16.86
CA GLU A 415 0.94 -6.73 16.14
C GLU A 415 0.30 -7.09 14.80
N ARG A 416 -1.00 -7.40 14.81
CA ARG A 416 -1.72 -7.78 13.58
C ARG A 416 -1.69 -6.71 12.49
N LEU A 417 -1.69 -5.43 12.86
CA LEU A 417 -1.75 -4.31 11.93
C LEU A 417 -0.36 -3.73 11.60
N SER A 418 0.52 -3.60 12.58
CA SER A 418 1.86 -3.03 12.44
C SER A 418 2.91 -4.04 11.98
N PHE A 419 2.79 -5.32 12.35
CA PHE A 419 3.74 -6.35 11.91
C PHE A 419 3.59 -6.65 10.41
N SER A 420 2.38 -6.45 9.89
CA SER A 420 2.01 -6.69 8.50
C SER A 420 2.20 -5.47 7.60
N ALA A 421 2.02 -4.24 8.11
CA ALA A 421 2.19 -3.00 7.34
C ALA A 421 3.59 -2.36 7.44
N LEU A 422 4.28 -2.49 8.59
CA LEU A 422 5.47 -1.70 8.94
C LEU A 422 6.75 -2.51 9.12
N THR A 423 6.65 -3.83 9.24
CA THR A 423 7.80 -4.66 9.59
C THR A 423 8.15 -5.56 8.42
N TYR A 424 9.16 -5.17 7.65
CA TYR A 424 9.92 -6.15 6.88
C TYR A 424 10.62 -7.04 7.89
N GLN A 425 10.13 -8.27 8.09
CA GLN A 425 10.98 -9.29 8.67
C GLN A 425 12.06 -9.57 7.64
N ALA A 426 13.20 -8.87 7.78
CA ALA A 426 14.46 -9.41 7.36
C ALA A 426 14.60 -10.72 8.14
N SER A 427 14.10 -11.81 7.55
CA SER A 427 14.45 -13.16 7.97
C SER A 427 15.94 -13.24 7.67
N THR A 428 16.73 -12.84 8.67
CA THR A 428 18.17 -12.99 8.65
C THR A 428 18.38 -14.46 8.32
N PRO A 429 19.03 -14.81 7.19
CA PRO A 429 19.31 -16.21 6.93
C PRO A 429 20.13 -16.69 8.12
N ALA A 430 19.64 -17.74 8.79
CA ALA A 430 20.41 -18.42 9.81
C ALA A 430 21.76 -18.78 9.17
N GLN A 431 22.83 -18.12 9.62
CA GLN A 431 24.20 -18.42 9.21
C GLN A 431 24.64 -19.78 9.74
#